data_AF-A0A1V4QUC8-F1
#
_entry.id   AF-A0A1V4QUC8-F1
#
_cell.length_a   1.000
_cell.length_b   1.000
_cell.length_c   1.000
_cell.angle_alpha   90.00
_cell.angle_beta   90.00
_cell.angle_gamma   90.00
#
_symmetry.space_group_name_H-M   'P 1'
#
loop_
_entity.id
_entity.type
_entity.pdbx_description
1 polymer ?
#
loop_
_entity_poly.entity_id
_entity_poly.type
_entity_poly.pdbx_seq_one_letter_code
_entity_poly.pdbx_strand_id
1 'polypeptide(L)'
;MQALKSRCISEEKFLDDFFASLTPGIIPAAEFIDWDRIAREVKTRSSVIEYLSGLSLEGIEDEIRDTLLATDDPTTYISGFLELLGHTADELAVREAYLSVENSGQRIGKGDEEAATEVARLLILLGMPRLLKREVKDVLLGVKIGLETHRRKNVGGRLFVKEVQGKLTRACKSLSRELHREVSLKPEITLLDSRRNRKRVDF
;
A
#
# COMPACT_ATOMS: atom_id res chain seq x y z
N MET A 1 -36.36 15.33 21.96
CA MET A 1 -35.42 14.20 21.81
C MET A 1 -36.11 13.07 21.10
N GLN A 2 -35.62 12.68 19.92
CA GLN A 2 -36.19 11.57 19.14
C GLN A 2 -35.44 10.29 19.52
N ALA A 3 -36.17 9.27 19.99
CA ALA A 3 -35.57 7.98 20.29
C ALA A 3 -35.23 7.23 18.98
N LEU A 4 -34.05 6.61 18.93
CA LEU A 4 -33.70 5.72 17.82
C LEU A 4 -34.54 4.44 17.95
N LYS A 5 -35.55 4.30 17.07
CA LYS A 5 -36.57 3.21 17.12
C LYS A 5 -35.99 1.79 17.17
N SER A 6 -34.75 1.58 16.73
CA SER A 6 -34.09 0.27 16.73
C SER A 6 -33.34 -0.08 18.01
N ARG A 7 -33.06 0.88 18.89
CA ARG A 7 -32.19 0.68 20.08
C ARG A 7 -32.78 1.18 21.40
N CYS A 8 -33.94 1.82 21.40
CA CYS A 8 -34.60 2.37 22.60
C CYS A 8 -33.68 3.24 23.47
N ILE A 9 -32.74 3.95 22.85
CA ILE A 9 -31.87 4.95 23.49
C ILE A 9 -32.09 6.31 22.81
N SER A 10 -31.81 7.39 23.53
CA SER A 10 -31.76 8.72 22.94
C SER A 10 -30.56 8.85 22.01
N GLU A 11 -30.67 9.75 21.04
CA GLU A 11 -29.57 10.12 20.14
C GLU A 11 -28.31 10.56 20.90
N GLU A 12 -28.49 11.40 21.94
CA GLU A 12 -27.40 11.87 22.80
C GLU A 12 -26.69 10.71 23.51
N LYS A 13 -27.44 9.78 24.11
CA LYS A 13 -26.87 8.60 24.76
C LYS A 13 -26.15 7.68 23.78
N PHE A 14 -26.67 7.54 22.56
CA PHE A 14 -25.98 6.79 21.50
C PHE A 14 -24.66 7.44 21.12
N LEU A 15 -24.63 8.76 20.95
CA LEU A 15 -23.42 9.49 20.62
C LEU A 15 -22.38 9.38 21.74
N ASP A 16 -22.80 9.52 23.01
CA ASP A 16 -21.94 9.34 24.17
C ASP A 16 -21.33 7.92 24.22
N ASP A 17 -22.16 6.89 24.08
CA ASP A 17 -21.70 5.49 24.05
C ASP A 17 -20.77 5.23 22.86
N PHE A 18 -21.07 5.82 21.69
CA PHE A 18 -20.25 5.69 20.48
C PHE A 18 -18.89 6.35 20.68
N PHE A 19 -18.83 7.59 21.14
CA PHE A 19 -17.58 8.30 21.41
C PHE A 19 -16.77 7.62 22.52
N ALA A 20 -17.42 7.09 23.55
CA ALA A 20 -16.78 6.28 24.59
C ALA A 20 -16.18 4.97 24.05
N SER A 21 -16.74 4.42 22.97
CA SER A 21 -16.22 3.23 22.29
C SER A 21 -15.08 3.51 21.30
N LEU A 22 -14.87 4.78 20.91
CA LEU A 22 -13.79 5.15 20.01
C LEU A 22 -12.44 4.93 20.69
N THR A 23 -11.71 3.94 20.21
CA THR A 23 -10.32 3.73 20.62
C THR A 23 -9.44 4.61 19.74
N PRO A 24 -8.69 5.59 20.30
CA PRO A 24 -7.78 6.41 19.52
C PRO A 24 -6.78 5.53 18.75
N GLY A 25 -6.51 5.91 17.50
CA GLY A 25 -5.45 5.27 16.72
C GLY A 25 -4.11 5.40 17.43
N ILE A 26 -3.34 4.32 17.45
CA ILE A 26 -2.04 4.27 18.16
C ILE A 26 -0.89 4.92 17.38
N ILE A 27 -1.12 5.26 16.11
CA ILE A 27 -0.12 5.86 15.24
C ILE A 27 -0.08 7.37 15.51
N PRO A 28 1.07 7.95 15.91
CA PRO A 28 1.22 9.39 16.02
C PRO A 28 0.90 10.09 14.71
N ALA A 29 0.28 11.28 14.78
CA ALA A 29 -0.10 12.03 13.57
C ALA A 29 1.09 12.29 12.63
N ALA A 30 2.27 12.58 13.20
CA ALA A 30 3.52 12.78 12.46
C ALA A 30 4.01 11.50 11.73
N GLU A 31 3.60 10.32 12.20
CA GLU A 31 3.94 9.03 11.59
C GLU A 31 2.83 8.50 10.69
N PHE A 32 1.71 9.22 10.54
CA PHE A 32 0.54 8.73 9.81
C PHE A 32 0.81 8.63 8.30
N ILE A 33 1.51 9.60 7.74
CA ILE A 33 2.00 9.61 6.36
C ILE A 33 3.51 9.81 6.39
N ASP A 34 4.25 8.89 5.78
CA ASP A 34 5.70 9.01 5.61
C ASP A 34 6.03 9.89 4.39
N TRP A 35 5.90 11.20 4.58
CA TRP A 35 6.12 12.19 3.51
C TRP A 35 7.53 12.13 2.92
N ASP A 36 8.54 11.92 3.75
CA ASP A 36 9.93 11.86 3.31
C ASP A 36 10.19 10.65 2.41
N ARG A 37 9.63 9.48 2.76
CA ARG A 37 9.69 8.29 1.91
C ARG A 37 8.98 8.52 0.58
N ILE A 38 7.77 9.05 0.62
CA ILE A 38 6.98 9.32 -0.59
C ILE A 38 7.71 10.31 -1.51
N ALA A 39 8.25 11.40 -0.96
CA ALA A 39 8.99 12.39 -1.72
C ALA A 39 10.24 11.78 -2.40
N ARG A 40 10.98 10.91 -1.69
CA ARG A 40 12.11 10.17 -2.29
C ARG A 40 11.65 9.25 -3.41
N GLU A 41 10.59 8.48 -3.21
CA GLU A 41 10.07 7.55 -4.22
C GLU A 41 9.60 8.30 -5.48
N VAL A 42 8.85 9.39 -5.33
CA VAL A 42 8.44 10.24 -6.46
C VAL A 42 9.66 10.83 -7.17
N LYS A 43 10.67 11.27 -6.42
CA LYS A 43 11.93 11.78 -7.00
C LYS A 43 12.71 10.71 -7.77
N THR A 44 12.73 9.46 -7.31
CA THR A 44 13.38 8.37 -8.04
C THR A 44 12.67 8.02 -9.35
N ARG A 45 11.43 8.46 -9.53
CA ARG A 45 10.62 8.27 -10.74
C ARG A 45 10.60 9.47 -11.68
N SER A 46 11.47 10.47 -11.50
CA SER A 46 11.42 11.71 -12.28
C SER A 46 11.51 11.49 -13.80
N SER A 47 12.36 10.58 -14.28
CA SER A 47 12.47 10.26 -15.71
C SER A 47 11.17 9.67 -16.26
N VAL A 48 10.58 8.71 -15.53
CA VAL A 48 9.28 8.10 -15.87
C VAL A 48 8.18 9.16 -15.86
N ILE A 49 8.14 10.04 -14.86
CA ILE A 49 7.13 11.11 -14.78
C ILE A 49 7.24 12.05 -15.97
N GLU A 50 8.45 12.53 -16.28
CA GLU A 50 8.70 13.45 -17.40
C GLU A 50 8.25 12.81 -18.72
N TYR A 51 8.65 11.56 -18.91
CA TYR A 51 8.30 10.79 -20.09
C TYR A 51 6.79 10.59 -20.27
N LEU A 52 6.11 10.12 -19.22
CA LEU A 52 4.66 9.91 -19.25
C LEU A 52 3.88 11.23 -19.39
N SER A 53 4.43 12.34 -18.90
CA SER A 53 3.82 13.67 -19.05
C SER A 53 3.92 14.21 -20.48
N GLY A 54 4.85 13.68 -21.28
CA GLY A 54 5.06 14.07 -22.68
C GLY A 54 4.14 13.37 -23.67
N LEU A 55 3.43 12.32 -23.26
CA LEU A 55 2.61 11.51 -24.17
C LEU A 55 1.39 12.27 -24.71
N SER A 56 1.17 12.16 -26.02
CA SER A 56 -0.07 12.62 -26.64
C SER A 56 -1.27 11.78 -26.21
N LEU A 57 -2.37 12.44 -25.81
CA LEU A 57 -3.64 11.76 -25.55
C LEU A 57 -4.40 11.41 -26.85
N GLU A 58 -4.08 12.08 -27.95
CA GLU A 58 -4.61 11.73 -29.27
C GLU A 58 -3.81 10.55 -29.82
N GLY A 59 -4.48 9.44 -30.14
CA GLY A 59 -3.79 8.21 -30.56
C GLY A 59 -2.98 7.54 -29.43
N ILE A 60 -3.36 7.73 -28.17
CA ILE A 60 -2.60 7.29 -26.99
C ILE A 60 -2.17 5.80 -26.99
N GLU A 61 -2.91 4.90 -27.64
CA GLU A 61 -2.50 3.49 -27.77
C GLU A 61 -1.22 3.38 -28.62
N ASP A 62 -1.20 4.02 -29.79
CA ASP A 62 -0.05 4.06 -30.68
C ASP A 62 1.11 4.80 -30.01
N GLU A 63 0.81 5.93 -29.36
CA GLU A 63 1.81 6.70 -28.63
C GLU A 63 2.51 5.84 -27.57
N ILE A 64 1.76 5.12 -26.73
CA ILE A 64 2.33 4.22 -25.70
C ILE A 64 3.14 3.09 -26.33
N ARG A 65 2.65 2.48 -27.42
CA ARG A 65 3.35 1.41 -28.13
C ARG A 65 4.70 1.90 -28.66
N ASP A 66 4.68 2.98 -29.43
CA ASP A 66 5.87 3.50 -30.13
C ASP A 66 6.91 3.99 -29.12
N THR A 67 6.43 4.63 -28.07
CA THR A 67 7.18 5.02 -26.87
C THR A 67 7.89 3.81 -26.24
N LEU A 68 7.17 2.73 -25.92
CA LEU A 68 7.75 1.51 -25.34
C LEU A 68 8.75 0.83 -26.26
N LEU A 69 8.59 0.92 -27.59
CA LEU A 69 9.54 0.38 -28.56
C LEU A 69 10.79 1.27 -28.72
N ALA A 70 10.67 2.57 -28.47
CA ALA A 70 11.75 3.54 -28.63
C ALA A 70 12.66 3.68 -27.40
N THR A 71 12.30 3.08 -26.26
CA THR A 71 13.04 3.22 -25.00
C THR A 71 14.04 2.09 -24.76
N ASP A 72 15.17 2.42 -24.13
CA ASP A 72 16.23 1.45 -23.80
C ASP A 72 15.83 0.46 -22.69
N ASP A 73 14.88 0.84 -21.83
CA ASP A 73 14.41 0.02 -20.71
C ASP A 73 12.87 0.02 -20.59
N PRO A 74 12.17 -0.76 -21.44
CA PRO A 74 10.71 -0.82 -21.42
C PRO A 74 10.16 -1.28 -20.07
N THR A 75 10.90 -2.13 -19.34
CA THR A 75 10.50 -2.66 -18.02
C THR A 75 10.22 -1.54 -17.02
N THR A 76 11.11 -0.54 -16.95
CA THR A 76 10.96 0.61 -16.05
C THR A 76 9.70 1.41 -16.36
N TYR A 77 9.37 1.60 -17.65
CA TYR A 77 8.18 2.37 -18.04
C TYR A 77 6.89 1.59 -17.84
N ILE A 78 6.87 0.29 -18.14
CA ILE A 78 5.72 -0.58 -17.84
C ILE A 78 5.42 -0.57 -16.34
N SER A 79 6.46 -0.71 -15.51
CA SER A 79 6.34 -0.59 -14.05
C SER A 79 5.78 0.77 -13.65
N GLY A 80 6.25 1.86 -14.27
CA GLY A 80 5.75 3.21 -14.07
C GLY A 80 4.26 3.39 -14.38
N PHE A 81 3.81 2.86 -15.51
CA PHE A 81 2.39 2.87 -15.87
C PHE A 81 1.54 2.10 -14.86
N LEU A 82 1.96 0.90 -14.46
CA LEU A 82 1.25 0.11 -13.46
C LEU A 82 1.22 0.81 -12.09
N GLU A 83 2.32 1.47 -11.73
CA GLU A 83 2.42 2.24 -10.50
C GLU A 83 1.42 3.40 -10.47
N LEU A 84 1.18 4.08 -11.59
CA LEU A 84 0.11 5.10 -11.69
C LEU A 84 -1.30 4.52 -11.51
N LEU A 85 -1.51 3.25 -11.85
CA LEU A 85 -2.76 2.52 -11.59
C LEU A 85 -2.88 2.05 -10.13
N GLY A 86 -1.86 2.26 -9.30
CA GLY A 86 -1.79 1.74 -7.93
C GLY A 86 -1.40 0.27 -7.84
N HIS A 87 -0.93 -0.32 -8.95
CA HIS A 87 -0.43 -1.68 -8.98
C HIS A 87 1.09 -1.70 -8.76
N THR A 88 1.56 -2.49 -7.80
CA THR A 88 2.97 -2.50 -7.37
C THR A 88 3.67 -3.85 -7.53
N ALA A 89 2.95 -4.85 -8.06
CA ALA A 89 3.54 -6.17 -8.31
C ALA A 89 4.06 -6.25 -9.76
N ASP A 90 5.04 -7.13 -9.98
CA ASP A 90 5.66 -7.36 -11.29
C ASP A 90 4.78 -8.19 -12.24
N GLU A 91 3.63 -8.65 -11.74
CA GLU A 91 2.64 -9.39 -12.51
C GLU A 91 1.26 -8.78 -12.31
N LEU A 92 0.48 -8.70 -13.39
CA LEU A 92 -0.90 -8.27 -13.40
C LEU A 92 -1.73 -9.33 -14.10
N ALA A 93 -2.73 -9.87 -13.40
CA ALA A 93 -3.70 -10.79 -13.95
C ALA A 93 -5.09 -10.16 -13.88
N VAL A 94 -5.72 -9.97 -15.03
CA VAL A 94 -7.13 -9.58 -15.16
C VAL A 94 -7.83 -10.63 -16.02
N ARG A 95 -9.16 -10.58 -16.10
CA ARG A 95 -9.92 -11.58 -16.86
C ARG A 95 -9.51 -11.60 -18.34
N GLU A 96 -9.21 -10.43 -18.88
CA GLU A 96 -8.92 -10.21 -20.29
C GLU A 96 -7.45 -10.44 -20.65
N ALA A 97 -6.53 -10.39 -19.69
CA ALA A 97 -5.10 -10.39 -19.95
C ALA A 97 -4.25 -10.81 -18.74
N TYR A 98 -3.06 -11.33 -19.04
CA TYR A 98 -1.98 -11.49 -18.08
C TYR A 98 -0.76 -10.72 -18.59
N LEU A 99 -0.13 -9.96 -17.71
CA LEU A 99 1.07 -9.19 -18.00
C LEU A 99 2.13 -9.51 -16.95
N SER A 100 3.31 -9.91 -17.40
CA SER A 100 4.53 -9.99 -16.61
C SER A 100 5.43 -8.85 -17.05
N VAL A 101 5.74 -7.93 -16.14
CA VAL A 101 6.50 -6.71 -16.44
C VAL A 101 7.86 -7.05 -17.05
N GLU A 102 8.57 -8.01 -16.44
CA GLU A 102 9.88 -8.45 -16.91
C GLU A 102 9.80 -9.12 -18.29
N ASN A 103 8.88 -10.07 -18.49
CA ASN A 103 8.76 -10.78 -19.76
C ASN A 103 8.37 -9.82 -20.90
N SER A 104 7.33 -9.00 -20.68
CA SER A 104 6.91 -7.99 -21.65
C SER A 104 8.05 -7.00 -21.94
N GLY A 105 8.76 -6.52 -20.93
CA GLY A 105 9.90 -5.62 -21.11
C GLY A 105 11.02 -6.24 -21.94
N GLN A 106 11.37 -7.50 -21.70
CA GLN A 106 12.38 -8.23 -22.47
C GLN A 106 11.97 -8.48 -23.93
N ARG A 107 10.69 -8.79 -24.18
CA ARG A 107 10.16 -8.97 -25.54
C ARG A 107 10.20 -7.65 -26.31
N ILE A 108 9.68 -6.58 -25.71
CA ILE A 108 9.66 -5.25 -26.32
C ILE A 108 11.07 -4.72 -26.57
N GLY A 109 12.00 -4.92 -25.64
CA GLY A 109 13.41 -4.55 -25.82
C GLY A 109 14.12 -5.30 -26.96
N LYS A 110 13.52 -6.37 -27.49
CA LYS A 110 13.98 -7.08 -28.70
C LYS A 110 13.22 -6.65 -29.98
N GLY A 111 12.39 -5.62 -29.90
CA GLY A 111 11.59 -5.11 -31.02
C GLY A 111 10.27 -5.85 -31.25
N ASP A 112 9.72 -6.54 -30.25
CA ASP A 112 8.43 -7.22 -30.37
C ASP A 112 7.26 -6.20 -30.32
N GLU A 113 6.81 -5.77 -31.50
CA GLU A 113 5.70 -4.82 -31.66
C GLU A 113 4.36 -5.36 -31.16
N GLU A 114 4.14 -6.67 -31.24
CA GLU A 114 2.92 -7.32 -30.75
C GLU A 114 2.85 -7.21 -29.22
N ALA A 115 3.95 -7.50 -28.53
CA ALA A 115 4.05 -7.32 -27.08
C ALA A 115 3.81 -5.86 -26.67
N ALA A 116 4.39 -4.89 -27.38
CA ALA A 116 4.16 -3.47 -27.09
C ALA A 116 2.68 -3.07 -27.27
N THR A 117 2.05 -3.59 -28.31
CA THR A 117 0.63 -3.37 -28.60
C THR A 117 -0.27 -4.00 -27.53
N GLU A 118 0.03 -5.22 -27.08
CA GLU A 118 -0.69 -5.90 -25.99
C GLU A 118 -0.63 -5.09 -24.69
N VAL A 119 0.56 -4.59 -24.33
CA VAL A 119 0.75 -3.74 -23.15
C VAL A 119 -0.04 -2.45 -23.29
N ALA A 120 0.08 -1.75 -24.41
CA ALA A 120 -0.63 -0.49 -24.65
C ALA A 120 -2.14 -0.67 -24.50
N ARG A 121 -2.72 -1.67 -25.17
CA ARG A 121 -4.16 -1.99 -25.08
C ARG A 121 -4.61 -2.27 -23.67
N LEU A 122 -3.85 -3.07 -22.92
CA LEU A 122 -4.15 -3.36 -21.53
C LEU A 122 -4.16 -2.08 -20.68
N LEU A 123 -3.18 -1.20 -20.84
CA LEU A 123 -3.12 0.08 -20.13
C LEU A 123 -4.31 0.99 -20.47
N ILE A 124 -4.75 1.03 -21.73
CA ILE A 124 -5.96 1.74 -22.15
C ILE A 124 -7.21 1.15 -21.47
N LEU A 125 -7.36 -0.17 -21.49
CA LEU A 125 -8.48 -0.87 -20.85
C LEU A 125 -8.56 -0.61 -19.35
N LEU A 126 -7.42 -0.52 -18.68
CA LEU A 126 -7.32 -0.19 -17.24
C LEU A 126 -7.58 1.29 -16.94
N GLY A 127 -7.74 2.13 -17.96
CA GLY A 127 -8.11 3.52 -17.82
C GLY A 127 -6.93 4.49 -17.72
N MET A 128 -5.73 4.11 -18.18
CA MET A 128 -4.55 4.99 -18.22
C MET A 128 -4.84 6.38 -18.82
N PRO A 129 -5.62 6.53 -19.92
CA PRO A 129 -5.93 7.84 -20.48
C PRO A 129 -6.67 8.78 -19.53
N ARG A 130 -7.38 8.24 -18.52
CA ARG A 130 -8.05 9.06 -17.51
C ARG A 130 -7.06 9.61 -16.48
N LEU A 131 -5.97 8.91 -16.24
CA LEU A 131 -4.92 9.33 -15.32
C LEU A 131 -4.00 10.37 -15.97
N LEU A 132 -3.59 10.13 -17.22
CA LEU A 132 -2.70 11.02 -17.98
C LEU A 132 -3.33 12.38 -18.34
N LYS A 133 -4.63 12.56 -18.12
CA LYS A 133 -5.30 13.89 -18.21
C LYS A 133 -4.92 14.85 -17.08
N ARG A 134 -4.25 14.36 -16.04
CA ARG A 134 -3.81 15.13 -14.88
C ARG A 134 -2.29 15.20 -14.87
N GLU A 135 -1.73 16.07 -14.04
CA GLU A 135 -0.29 16.08 -13.82
C GLU A 135 0.17 14.72 -13.27
N VAL A 136 1.03 14.02 -14.01
CA VAL A 136 1.47 12.64 -13.70
C VAL A 136 2.09 12.56 -12.31
N LYS A 137 2.86 13.58 -11.94
CA LYS A 137 3.47 13.70 -10.61
C LYS A 137 2.43 13.70 -9.49
N ASP A 138 1.35 14.44 -9.65
CA ASP A 138 0.28 14.54 -8.66
C ASP A 138 -0.53 13.25 -8.59
N VAL A 139 -0.75 12.58 -9.73
CA VAL A 139 -1.36 11.25 -9.76
C VAL A 139 -0.51 10.26 -8.97
N LEU A 140 0.79 10.20 -9.25
CA LEU A 140 1.71 9.30 -8.55
C LEU A 140 1.74 9.61 -7.05
N LEU A 141 1.82 10.89 -6.68
CA LEU A 141 1.78 11.32 -5.27
C LEU A 141 0.49 10.83 -4.59
N GLY A 142 -0.66 11.03 -5.23
CA GLY A 142 -1.95 10.55 -4.74
C GLY A 142 -2.00 9.05 -4.54
N VAL A 143 -1.48 8.29 -5.50
CA VAL A 143 -1.37 6.82 -5.40
C VAL A 143 -0.49 6.43 -4.20
N LYS A 144 0.68 7.04 -4.05
CA LYS A 144 1.60 6.76 -2.94
C LYS A 144 0.98 7.02 -1.58
N ILE A 145 0.21 8.10 -1.45
CA ILE A 145 -0.57 8.39 -0.25
C ILE A 145 -1.65 7.32 -0.03
N GLY A 146 -2.35 6.88 -1.09
CA GLY A 146 -3.35 5.81 -1.00
C GLY A 146 -2.76 4.49 -0.48
N LEU A 147 -1.56 4.14 -0.94
CA LEU A 147 -0.82 2.93 -0.55
C LEU A 147 -0.28 2.98 0.90
N GLU A 148 -0.25 4.15 1.56
CA GLU A 148 0.10 4.25 2.98
C GLU A 148 -0.84 3.45 3.89
N THR A 149 -2.04 3.09 3.43
CA THR A 149 -2.95 2.18 4.16
C THR A 149 -2.26 0.86 4.56
N HIS A 150 -1.51 0.26 3.63
CA HIS A 150 -0.77 -0.98 3.87
C HIS A 150 0.36 -0.78 4.89
N ARG A 151 1.10 0.32 4.79
CA ARG A 151 2.15 0.67 5.75
C ARG A 151 1.58 0.89 7.14
N ARG A 152 0.47 1.66 7.24
CA ARG A 152 -0.20 1.99 8.51
C ARG A 152 -0.67 0.76 9.26
N LYS A 153 -1.16 -0.28 8.57
CA LYS A 153 -1.48 -1.57 9.21
C LYS A 153 -0.28 -2.14 9.98
N ASN A 154 0.90 -2.14 9.35
CA ASN A 154 2.12 -2.68 9.95
C ASN A 154 2.68 -1.77 11.05
N VAL A 155 2.68 -0.45 10.84
CA VAL A 155 3.12 0.54 11.83
C VAL A 155 2.24 0.50 13.07
N GLY A 156 0.91 0.51 12.88
CA GLY A 156 -0.07 0.40 13.96
C GLY A 156 0.11 -0.87 14.78
N GLY A 157 0.30 -2.02 14.14
CA GLY A 157 0.59 -3.28 14.83
C GLY A 157 1.86 -3.21 15.70
N ARG A 158 2.97 -2.68 15.15
CA ARG A 158 4.22 -2.54 15.91
C ARG A 158 4.10 -1.58 17.10
N LEU A 159 3.44 -0.44 16.90
CA LEU A 159 3.22 0.54 17.97
C LEU A 159 2.29 0.00 19.05
N PHE A 160 1.26 -0.75 18.66
CA PHE A 160 0.39 -1.47 19.59
C PHE A 160 1.15 -2.45 20.47
N VAL A 161 1.97 -3.32 19.87
CA VAL A 161 2.81 -4.25 20.62
C VAL A 161 3.72 -3.50 21.58
N LYS A 162 4.35 -2.41 21.15
CA LYS A 162 5.23 -1.59 22.00
C LYS A 162 4.50 -0.99 23.21
N GLU A 163 3.33 -0.41 23.02
CA GLU A 163 2.52 0.17 24.11
C GLU A 163 2.03 -0.89 25.10
N VAL A 164 1.53 -2.02 24.60
CA VAL A 164 1.08 -3.15 25.42
C VAL A 164 2.26 -3.71 26.22
N GLN A 165 3.41 -3.94 25.58
CA GLN A 165 4.61 -4.44 26.24
C GLN A 165 5.08 -3.47 27.34
N GLY A 166 5.03 -2.16 27.10
CA GLY A 166 5.36 -1.15 28.11
C GLY A 166 4.41 -1.15 29.31
N LYS A 167 3.12 -1.39 29.10
CA LYS A 167 2.12 -1.54 30.19
C LYS A 167 2.31 -2.84 30.97
N LEU A 168 2.44 -3.97 30.27
CA LEU A 168 2.68 -5.28 30.88
C LEU A 168 3.98 -5.30 31.69
N THR A 169 5.06 -4.70 31.16
CA THR A 169 6.35 -4.63 31.87
C THR A 169 6.22 -3.85 33.18
N ARG A 170 5.42 -2.77 33.19
CA ARG A 170 5.11 -2.02 34.42
C ARG A 170 4.30 -2.86 35.41
N ALA A 171 3.30 -3.60 34.93
CA ALA A 171 2.51 -4.51 35.78
C ALA A 171 3.38 -5.61 36.41
N CYS A 172 4.23 -6.29 35.64
CA CYS A 172 5.17 -7.29 36.17
C CYS A 172 6.13 -6.69 37.21
N LYS A 173 6.64 -5.47 36.99
CA LYS A 173 7.48 -4.77 37.98
C LYS A 173 6.73 -4.44 39.27
N SER A 174 5.43 -4.12 39.19
CA SER A 174 4.60 -3.88 40.38
C SER A 174 4.31 -5.19 41.12
N LEU A 175 3.89 -6.24 40.41
CA LEU A 175 3.66 -7.57 40.99
C LEU A 175 4.91 -8.16 41.62
N SER A 176 6.08 -8.00 40.98
CA SER A 176 7.33 -8.51 41.54
C SER A 176 7.67 -7.88 42.88
N ARG A 177 7.38 -6.57 43.01
CA ARG A 177 7.58 -5.82 44.26
C ARG A 177 6.63 -6.25 45.36
N GLU A 178 5.36 -6.50 45.01
CA GLU A 178 4.31 -6.89 45.95
C GLU A 178 4.47 -8.34 46.44
N LEU A 179 4.82 -9.26 45.54
CA LEU A 179 4.95 -10.69 45.84
C LEU A 179 6.33 -11.09 46.36
N HIS A 180 7.28 -10.15 46.41
CA HIS A 180 8.69 -10.42 46.73
C HIS A 180 9.29 -11.57 45.90
N ARG A 181 8.86 -11.71 44.64
CA ARG A 181 9.28 -12.76 43.71
C ARG A 181 9.47 -12.16 42.32
N GLU A 182 10.42 -12.69 41.56
CA GLU A 182 10.59 -12.30 40.16
C GLU A 182 9.37 -12.71 39.31
N VAL A 183 8.72 -11.71 38.71
CA VAL A 183 7.65 -11.88 37.71
C VAL A 183 8.14 -11.28 36.40
N SER A 184 8.24 -12.10 35.36
CA SER A 184 8.70 -11.69 34.04
C SER A 184 7.67 -12.03 32.95
N LEU A 185 7.67 -11.23 31.89
CA LEU A 185 6.93 -11.53 30.68
C LEU A 185 7.70 -12.54 29.84
N LYS A 186 7.04 -13.59 29.40
CA LYS A 186 7.61 -14.50 28.40
C LYS A 186 7.40 -13.91 27.01
N PRO A 187 8.44 -13.87 26.16
CA PRO A 187 8.28 -13.42 24.79
C PRO A 187 7.44 -14.40 23.99
N GLU A 188 6.77 -13.89 22.95
CA GLU A 188 6.14 -14.68 21.90
C GLU A 188 7.17 -15.63 21.27
N ILE A 189 6.84 -16.91 21.14
CA ILE A 189 7.73 -17.88 20.49
C ILE A 189 7.17 -18.28 19.14
N THR A 190 8.06 -18.42 18.16
CA THR A 190 7.71 -19.03 16.87
C THR A 190 8.03 -20.51 16.94
N LEU A 191 7.00 -21.34 16.94
CA LEU A 191 7.13 -22.78 16.80
C LEU A 191 7.17 -23.15 15.32
N LEU A 192 7.92 -24.20 14.99
CA LEU A 192 7.87 -24.84 13.68
C LEU A 192 7.03 -26.10 13.80
N ASP A 193 6.05 -26.27 12.91
CA ASP A 193 5.34 -27.54 12.79
C ASP A 193 6.23 -28.63 12.13
N SER A 194 5.73 -29.86 12.06
CA SER A 194 6.42 -30.99 11.42
C SER A 194 6.71 -30.79 9.93
N ARG A 195 6.09 -29.79 9.29
CA ARG A 195 6.29 -29.40 7.89
C ARG A 195 7.12 -28.10 7.76
N ARG A 196 7.74 -27.63 8.84
CA ARG A 196 8.51 -26.37 8.93
C ARG A 196 7.69 -25.10 8.68
N ASN A 197 6.36 -25.16 8.79
CA ASN A 197 5.55 -23.96 8.81
C ASN A 197 5.73 -23.24 10.14
N ARG A 198 5.86 -21.91 10.09
CA ARG A 198 6.00 -21.06 11.28
C ARG A 198 4.63 -20.78 11.87
N LYS A 199 4.43 -21.13 13.15
CA LYS A 199 3.27 -20.71 13.93
C LYS A 199 3.73 -19.88 15.12
N ARG A 200 3.19 -18.68 15.26
CA ARG A 200 3.42 -17.85 16.43
C ARG A 200 2.46 -18.24 17.54
N VAL A 201 2.97 -18.32 18.75
CA VAL A 201 2.21 -18.65 19.95
C VAL A 201 2.44 -17.53 20.96
N ASP A 202 1.37 -16.80 21.25
CA ASP A 202 1.28 -15.87 22.38
C ASP A 202 1.06 -16.69 23.68
N PHE A 203 1.74 -16.31 24.76
CA PHE A 203 1.55 -16.87 26.11
C PHE A 203 0.84 -15.87 27.03
#